data_AF-A0A356A4G0-F1
#
_entry.id   AF-A0A356A4G0-F1
#
_cell.length_a   1.000
_cell.length_b   1.000
_cell.length_c   1.000
_cell.angle_alpha   90.00
_cell.angle_beta   90.00
_cell.angle_gamma   90.00
#
_symmetry.space_group_name_H-M   'P 1'
#
loop_
_entity.id
_entity.type
_entity.pdbx_description
1 polymer ?
#
loop_
_entity_poly.entity_id
_entity_poly.type
_entity_poly.pdbx_seq_one_letter_code
_entity_poly.pdbx_strand_id
1 'polypeptide(L)'
;MRNLLRKKKGTRSVNSRCTPLFAQAGAPVSRLCLLHLFWIVLSNYAVQLPLTLWGIETTWGMFTYPFIYVTSDLTVRLYGSDKARAIVHKATIPGFFFSYLIGVLFEQGTFQGFASLLNPNLFVFRIALASLVAYFVSQNLDIRVFRRYLSRVWWIAPAASGFFGNIVDTFLFYFVAFYKTSDVWMATHWPEIAVADLTLKIAVNLLVFVPVYG
;
A
#
# COMPACT_ATOMS: atom_id res chain seq x y z
N MET A 1 -21.43 42.30 -59.52
CA MET A 1 -20.77 43.03 -58.41
C MET A 1 -21.83 43.71 -57.54
N ARG A 2 -22.41 42.96 -56.59
CA ARG A 2 -23.36 43.45 -55.58
C ARG A 2 -23.49 42.41 -54.44
N ASN A 3 -22.70 42.64 -53.40
CA ASN A 3 -22.88 42.41 -51.97
C ASN A 3 -23.90 41.38 -51.39
N LEU A 4 -23.33 40.60 -50.45
CA LEU A 4 -23.74 40.41 -49.04
C LEU A 4 -24.72 39.28 -48.64
N LEU A 5 -24.24 38.51 -47.65
CA LEU A 5 -24.94 37.73 -46.61
C LEU A 5 -25.46 36.31 -46.96
N ARG A 6 -24.69 35.28 -46.57
CA ARG A 6 -25.28 34.18 -45.76
C ARG A 6 -24.27 33.32 -45.00
N LYS A 7 -24.41 33.42 -43.67
CA LYS A 7 -24.30 32.38 -42.63
C LYS A 7 -22.94 31.79 -42.25
N LYS A 8 -22.43 32.35 -41.14
CA LYS A 8 -21.89 31.61 -39.98
C LYS A 8 -22.61 30.26 -39.75
N LYS A 9 -21.81 29.20 -39.66
CA LYS A 9 -21.94 28.04 -38.75
C LYS A 9 -20.49 27.69 -38.39
N GLY A 10 -19.96 27.86 -37.18
CA GLY A 10 -20.57 27.65 -35.88
C GLY A 10 -20.56 26.16 -35.55
N THR A 11 -19.82 25.78 -34.50
CA THR A 11 -19.81 24.50 -33.76
C THR A 11 -18.93 23.36 -34.32
N ARG A 12 -18.13 22.63 -33.53
CA ARG A 12 -18.03 22.48 -32.07
C ARG A 12 -16.65 21.86 -31.75
N SER A 13 -15.96 22.40 -30.76
CA SER A 13 -14.82 21.72 -30.13
C SER A 13 -15.31 20.42 -29.49
N VAL A 14 -14.79 19.28 -29.91
CA VAL A 14 -14.98 18.02 -29.20
C VAL A 14 -14.06 18.05 -27.98
N ASN A 15 -14.52 18.70 -26.92
CA ASN A 15 -13.90 18.62 -25.61
C ASN A 15 -14.71 17.61 -24.79
N SER A 16 -14.54 16.33 -25.06
CA SER A 16 -15.18 15.25 -24.32
C SER A 16 -14.22 14.73 -23.24
N ARG A 17 -13.88 15.59 -22.28
CA ARG A 17 -13.47 15.11 -20.96
C ARG A 17 -14.74 14.72 -20.21
N CYS A 18 -15.19 13.49 -20.43
CA CYS A 18 -16.05 12.80 -19.46
C CYS A 18 -15.23 12.62 -18.19
N THR A 19 -15.17 13.67 -17.39
CA THR A 19 -14.76 13.58 -16.00
C THR A 19 -15.84 12.75 -15.33
N PRO A 20 -15.52 11.56 -14.77
CA PRO A 20 -16.54 10.72 -14.15
C PRO A 20 -17.27 11.53 -13.06
N LEU A 21 -18.58 11.38 -12.98
CA LEU A 21 -19.49 12.16 -12.12
C LEU A 21 -19.08 12.11 -10.62
N PHE A 22 -18.30 11.11 -10.21
CA PHE A 22 -17.73 10.97 -8.86
C PHE A 22 -16.52 11.88 -8.56
N ALA A 23 -15.95 12.56 -9.56
CA ALA A 23 -14.85 13.50 -9.38
C ALA A 23 -15.24 14.76 -8.57
N GLN A 24 -16.54 15.00 -8.35
CA GLN A 24 -17.04 16.19 -7.64
C GLN A 24 -17.31 15.97 -6.15
N ALA A 25 -17.37 14.72 -5.67
CA ALA A 25 -17.54 14.39 -4.25
C ALA A 25 -16.22 13.97 -3.57
N GLY A 26 -15.09 14.17 -4.26
CA GLY A 26 -13.80 13.58 -3.88
C GLY A 26 -13.32 14.08 -2.52
N ALA A 27 -13.07 13.15 -1.59
CA ALA A 27 -12.25 13.43 -0.43
C ALA A 27 -10.96 14.15 -0.90
N PRO A 28 -10.54 15.25 -0.26
CA PRO A 28 -9.35 15.96 -0.68
C PRO A 28 -8.15 15.00 -0.66
N VAL A 29 -7.26 15.14 -1.64
CA VAL A 29 -6.05 14.29 -1.82
C VAL A 29 -5.25 14.17 -0.52
N SER A 30 -5.27 15.20 0.33
CA SER A 30 -4.68 15.19 1.68
C SER A 30 -5.26 14.10 2.59
N ARG A 31 -6.57 13.85 2.58
CA ARG A 31 -7.20 12.77 3.37
C ARG A 31 -6.75 11.39 2.91
N LEU A 32 -6.56 11.19 1.60
CA LEU A 32 -6.04 9.93 1.07
C LEU A 32 -4.57 9.71 1.41
N CYS A 33 -3.75 10.77 1.40
CA CYS A 33 -2.39 10.70 1.92
C CYS A 33 -2.36 10.30 3.40
N LEU A 34 -3.22 10.92 4.22
CA LEU A 34 -3.32 10.60 5.64
C LEU A 34 -3.81 9.17 5.86
N LEU A 35 -4.74 8.68 5.04
CA LEU A 35 -5.23 7.30 5.10
C LEU A 35 -4.12 6.30 4.76
N HIS A 36 -3.33 6.56 3.71
CA HIS A 36 -2.16 5.72 3.40
C HIS A 36 -1.15 5.75 4.54
N LEU A 37 -0.83 6.95 5.04
CA LEU A 37 0.08 7.11 6.18
C LEU A 37 -0.38 6.30 7.40
N PHE A 38 -1.67 6.38 7.72
CA PHE A 38 -2.28 5.62 8.81
C PHE A 38 -2.08 4.12 8.63
N TRP A 39 -2.45 3.56 7.46
CA TRP A 39 -2.33 2.13 7.22
C TRP A 39 -0.89 1.64 7.20
N ILE A 40 0.06 2.44 6.70
CA ILE A 40 1.50 2.11 6.74
C ILE A 40 1.96 1.97 8.20
N VAL A 41 1.72 3.01 9.02
CA VAL A 41 2.18 3.04 10.42
C VAL A 41 1.49 1.94 11.23
N LEU A 42 0.18 1.79 11.07
CA LEU A 42 -0.58 0.76 11.76
C LEU A 42 -0.10 -0.64 11.38
N SER A 43 0.14 -0.91 10.09
CA SER A 43 0.57 -2.24 9.64
C SER A 43 1.99 -2.56 10.08
N ASN A 44 2.89 -1.58 10.08
CA ASN A 44 4.26 -1.75 10.58
C ASN A 44 4.31 -2.00 12.08
N TYR A 45 3.41 -1.39 12.84
CA TYR A 45 3.25 -1.68 14.26
C TYR A 45 2.61 -3.06 14.48
N ALA A 46 1.54 -3.37 13.74
CA ALA A 46 0.81 -4.63 13.87
C ALA A 46 1.66 -5.87 13.52
N VAL A 47 2.63 -5.75 12.60
CA VAL A 47 3.60 -6.83 12.30
C VAL A 47 4.47 -7.19 13.50
N GLN A 48 4.69 -6.26 14.45
CA GLN A 48 5.49 -6.54 15.65
C GLN A 48 4.72 -7.33 16.71
N LEU A 49 3.40 -7.49 16.53
CA LEU A 49 2.53 -8.19 17.47
C LEU A 49 2.32 -9.62 16.98
N PRO A 50 2.97 -10.62 17.60
CA PRO A 50 2.80 -12.01 17.21
C PRO A 50 1.38 -12.50 17.51
N LEU A 51 0.90 -13.41 16.68
CA LEU A 51 -0.42 -14.03 16.78
C LEU A 51 -0.32 -15.47 16.31
N THR A 52 -0.80 -16.42 17.10
CA THR A 52 -0.85 -17.83 16.71
C THR A 52 -2.29 -18.19 16.31
N LEU A 53 -2.50 -18.60 15.06
CA LEU A 53 -3.82 -19.03 14.54
C LEU A 53 -3.76 -20.51 14.15
N TRP A 54 -4.54 -21.36 14.83
CA TRP A 54 -4.59 -22.80 14.56
C TRP A 54 -3.21 -23.48 14.49
N GLY A 55 -2.26 -23.04 15.32
CA GLY A 55 -0.89 -23.55 15.35
C GLY A 55 0.07 -22.96 14.30
N ILE A 56 -0.39 -21.98 13.51
CA ILE A 56 0.43 -21.23 12.57
C ILE A 56 0.82 -19.90 13.22
N GLU A 57 2.12 -19.65 13.35
CA GLU A 57 2.64 -18.36 13.80
C GLU A 57 2.49 -17.31 12.70
N THR A 58 1.79 -16.22 13.03
CA THR A 58 1.55 -15.07 12.16
C THR A 58 1.62 -13.78 12.99
N THR A 59 1.20 -12.66 12.42
CA THR A 59 1.20 -11.36 13.09
C THR A 59 -0.14 -10.65 12.85
N TRP A 60 -0.48 -9.69 13.71
CA TRP A 60 -1.66 -8.84 13.50
C TRP A 60 -1.58 -8.04 12.19
N GLY A 61 -0.38 -7.84 11.65
CA GLY A 61 -0.16 -7.21 10.35
C GLY A 61 -0.93 -7.86 9.20
N MET A 62 -1.20 -9.17 9.27
CA MET A 62 -1.92 -9.89 8.21
C MET A 62 -3.31 -9.30 7.93
N PHE A 63 -3.96 -8.72 8.95
CA PHE A 63 -5.29 -8.14 8.83
C PHE A 63 -5.26 -6.69 8.35
N THR A 64 -4.18 -5.96 8.63
CA THR A 64 -4.09 -4.53 8.31
C THR A 64 -3.45 -4.28 6.94
N TYR A 65 -2.50 -5.11 6.53
CA TYR A 65 -1.77 -4.96 5.25
C TYR A 65 -2.68 -4.90 4.01
N PRO A 66 -3.72 -5.75 3.87
CA PRO A 66 -4.58 -5.69 2.70
C PRO A 66 -5.29 -4.34 2.51
N PHE A 67 -5.56 -3.59 3.59
CA PHE A 67 -6.15 -2.26 3.49
C PHE A 67 -5.25 -1.25 2.77
N ILE A 68 -3.93 -1.44 2.79
CA ILE A 68 -2.99 -0.62 2.02
C ILE A 68 -3.28 -0.77 0.52
N TYR A 69 -3.36 -2.01 0.04
CA TYR A 69 -3.66 -2.32 -1.36
C TYR A 69 -5.05 -1.83 -1.77
N VAL A 70 -6.06 -2.05 -0.93
CA VAL A 70 -7.42 -1.53 -1.17
C VAL A 70 -7.44 -0.03 -1.32
N THR A 71 -6.72 0.68 -0.45
CA THR A 71 -6.66 2.15 -0.51
C THR A 71 -5.97 2.63 -1.79
N SER A 72 -4.88 1.97 -2.22
CA SER A 72 -4.20 2.25 -3.48
C SER A 72 -5.11 2.02 -4.69
N ASP A 73 -5.73 0.85 -4.77
CA ASP A 73 -6.62 0.45 -5.86
C ASP A 73 -7.82 1.40 -6.02
N LEU A 74 -8.47 1.75 -4.90
CA LEU A 74 -9.56 2.71 -4.89
C LEU A 74 -9.07 4.09 -5.34
N THR A 75 -7.87 4.51 -4.93
CA THR A 75 -7.28 5.76 -5.37
C THR A 75 -7.01 5.75 -6.88
N VAL A 76 -6.51 4.65 -7.44
CA VAL A 76 -6.33 4.50 -8.89
C VAL A 76 -7.67 4.55 -9.62
N ARG A 77 -8.70 3.89 -9.09
CA ARG A 77 -10.05 3.85 -9.68
C ARG A 77 -10.72 5.22 -9.67
N LEU A 78 -10.58 6.00 -8.60
CA LEU A 78 -11.24 7.29 -8.43
C LEU A 78 -10.47 8.47 -9.05
N TYR A 79 -9.13 8.46 -8.93
CA TYR A 79 -8.28 9.63 -9.26
C TYR A 79 -7.25 9.35 -10.35
N GLY A 80 -7.08 8.10 -10.76
CA GLY A 80 -6.10 7.68 -11.76
C GLY A 80 -4.71 7.40 -11.18
N SER A 81 -3.89 6.70 -11.96
CA SER A 81 -2.59 6.18 -11.54
C SER A 81 -1.56 7.26 -11.20
N ASP A 82 -1.62 8.44 -11.82
CA ASP A 82 -0.66 9.51 -11.56
C ASP A 82 -0.86 10.11 -10.16
N LYS A 83 -2.12 10.37 -9.79
CA LYS A 83 -2.47 10.85 -8.45
C LYS A 83 -2.20 9.79 -7.40
N ALA A 84 -2.51 8.51 -7.67
CA ALA A 84 -2.21 7.41 -6.76
C ALA A 84 -0.70 7.31 -6.47
N ARG A 85 0.16 7.34 -7.50
CA ARG A 85 1.63 7.33 -7.32
C ARG A 85 2.11 8.53 -6.51
N ALA A 86 1.60 9.73 -6.81
CA ALA A 86 1.96 10.93 -6.06
C ALA A 86 1.57 10.84 -4.58
N ILE A 87 0.42 10.22 -4.26
CA ILE A 87 -0.01 9.96 -2.88
C ILE A 87 0.94 8.98 -2.19
N VAL A 88 1.20 7.83 -2.82
CA VAL A 88 2.13 6.81 -2.30
C VAL A 88 3.49 7.45 -2.00
N HIS A 89 4.09 8.17 -2.96
CA HIS A 89 5.40 8.79 -2.78
C HIS A 89 5.41 9.82 -1.63
N LYS A 90 4.34 10.61 -1.50
CA LYS A 90 4.19 11.59 -0.40
C LYS A 90 3.97 10.95 0.96
N ALA A 91 3.28 9.81 1.03
CA ALA A 91 3.03 9.09 2.28
C ALA A 91 4.22 8.23 2.71
N THR A 92 5.04 7.78 1.76
CA THR A 92 6.17 6.87 1.95
C THR A 92 7.18 7.40 2.98
N ILE A 93 7.71 8.61 2.77
CA ILE A 93 8.77 9.17 3.62
C ILE A 93 8.26 9.47 5.04
N PRO A 94 7.13 10.17 5.24
CA PRO A 94 6.55 10.33 6.57
C PRO A 94 6.23 8.98 7.22
N GLY A 95 5.69 8.03 6.45
CA GLY A 95 5.36 6.69 6.93
C GLY A 95 6.56 5.96 7.51
N PHE A 96 7.72 6.07 6.88
CA PHE A 96 8.97 5.54 7.42
C PHE A 96 9.33 6.16 8.78
N PHE A 97 9.35 7.50 8.89
CA PHE A 97 9.71 8.17 10.13
C PHE A 97 8.73 7.86 11.27
N PHE A 98 7.42 7.90 10.99
CA PHE A 98 6.42 7.57 12.00
C PHE A 98 6.45 6.09 12.38
N SER A 99 6.69 5.18 11.44
CA SER A 99 6.82 3.75 11.76
C SER A 99 8.04 3.48 12.64
N TYR A 100 9.17 4.15 12.38
CA TYR A 100 10.36 4.06 13.23
C TYR A 100 10.08 4.63 14.63
N LEU A 101 9.50 5.84 14.72
CA LEU A 101 9.17 6.47 16.00
C LEU A 101 8.22 5.61 16.84
N ILE A 102 7.14 5.11 16.24
CA ILE A 102 6.17 4.25 16.93
C ILE A 102 6.82 2.92 17.31
N GLY A 103 7.63 2.31 16.45
CA GLY A 103 8.34 1.07 16.78
C GLY A 103 9.36 1.21 17.92
N VAL A 104 10.01 2.37 18.05
CA VAL A 104 10.92 2.64 19.18
C VAL A 104 10.14 2.90 20.47
N LEU A 105 9.02 3.63 20.38
CA LEU A 105 8.19 3.94 21.55
C LEU A 105 7.37 2.76 22.05
N PHE A 106 6.97 1.86 21.16
CA PHE A 106 6.12 0.72 21.45
C PHE A 106 6.75 -0.57 20.91
N GLU A 107 7.36 -1.33 21.81
CA GLU A 107 7.96 -2.62 21.49
C GLU A 107 7.05 -3.74 22.01
N GLN A 108 6.66 -4.67 21.13
CA GLN A 108 5.76 -5.80 21.42
C GLN A 108 4.50 -5.44 22.25
N GLY A 109 3.89 -4.28 21.98
CA GLY A 109 2.67 -3.85 22.67
C GLY A 109 2.90 -3.06 23.97
N THR A 110 4.16 -2.85 24.37
CA THR A 110 4.51 -2.15 25.61
C THR A 110 5.18 -0.80 25.33
N PHE A 111 4.77 0.22 26.08
CA PHE A 111 5.33 1.56 25.94
C PHE A 111 6.70 1.63 26.64
N GLN A 112 7.76 1.87 25.87
CA GLN A 112 9.14 1.92 26.34
C GLN A 112 9.54 3.27 26.97
N GLY A 113 8.62 4.25 26.94
CA GLY A 113 8.89 5.60 27.45
C GLY A 113 9.57 6.51 26.42
N PHE A 114 9.41 7.83 26.56
CA PHE A 114 10.01 8.81 25.65
C PHE A 114 11.55 8.81 25.66
N ALA A 115 12.18 8.31 26.73
CA ALA A 115 13.62 8.17 26.83
C ALA A 115 14.20 7.18 25.81
N SER A 116 13.40 6.22 25.33
CA SER A 116 13.79 5.28 24.27
C SER A 116 14.22 5.99 22.98
N LEU A 117 13.64 7.16 22.68
CA LEU A 117 13.97 7.96 21.49
C LEU A 117 15.41 8.50 21.49
N LEU A 118 16.05 8.58 22.66
CA LEU A 118 17.44 9.02 22.79
C LEU A 118 18.43 7.90 22.44
N ASN A 119 17.97 6.64 22.44
CA ASN A 119 18.79 5.48 22.16
C ASN A 119 18.42 4.91 20.78
N PRO A 120 19.24 5.13 19.73
CA PRO A 120 18.91 4.65 18.39
C PRO A 120 18.86 3.13 18.35
N ASN A 121 17.72 2.58 17.95
CA ASN A 121 17.52 1.14 17.80
C ASN A 121 17.71 0.74 16.33
N LEU A 122 18.90 0.23 16.00
CA LEU A 122 19.24 -0.18 14.63
C LEU A 122 18.38 -1.33 14.11
N PHE A 123 17.90 -2.21 15.00
CA PHE A 123 17.01 -3.30 14.60
C PHE A 123 15.66 -2.74 14.13
N VAL A 124 15.01 -1.88 14.94
CA VAL A 124 13.75 -1.21 14.56
C VAL A 124 13.94 -0.33 13.32
N PHE A 125 15.07 0.36 13.21
CA PHE A 125 15.41 1.15 12.02
C PHE A 125 15.45 0.27 10.76
N ARG A 126 16.08 -0.90 10.86
CA ARG A 126 16.18 -1.86 9.76
C ARG A 126 14.80 -2.40 9.35
N ILE A 127 13.92 -2.70 10.30
CA ILE A 127 12.53 -3.10 10.01
C ILE A 127 11.77 -1.97 9.31
N ALA A 128 11.89 -0.74 9.80
CA ALA A 128 11.26 0.42 9.17
C ALA A 128 11.79 0.66 7.74
N LEU A 129 13.10 0.51 7.52
CA LEU A 129 13.73 0.63 6.21
C LEU A 129 13.29 -0.48 5.26
N ALA A 130 13.17 -1.72 5.75
CA ALA A 130 12.63 -2.83 4.97
C ALA A 130 11.20 -2.55 4.50
N SER A 131 10.35 -2.07 5.40
CA SER A 131 8.98 -1.64 5.06
C SER A 131 8.96 -0.51 4.04
N LEU A 132 9.81 0.52 4.22
CA LEU A 132 9.94 1.63 3.27
C LEU A 132 10.23 1.14 1.85
N VAL A 133 11.22 0.27 1.69
CA VAL A 133 11.62 -0.27 0.38
C VAL A 133 10.53 -1.19 -0.19
N ALA A 134 10.02 -2.12 0.61
CA ALA A 134 8.98 -3.06 0.21
C ALA A 134 7.73 -2.31 -0.26
N TYR A 135 7.18 -1.43 0.57
CA TYR A 135 6.02 -0.60 0.28
C TYR A 135 6.22 0.24 -0.98
N PHE A 136 7.34 0.96 -1.09
CA PHE A 136 7.55 1.83 -2.24
C PHE A 136 7.57 1.04 -3.56
N VAL A 137 8.27 -0.09 -3.60
CA VAL A 137 8.36 -0.90 -4.83
C VAL A 137 7.05 -1.63 -5.11
N SER A 138 6.45 -2.27 -4.10
CA SER A 138 5.22 -3.06 -4.24
C SER A 138 4.03 -2.19 -4.66
N GLN A 139 3.87 -1.00 -4.08
CA GLN A 139 2.77 -0.10 -4.42
C GLN A 139 2.90 0.48 -5.84
N ASN A 140 4.11 0.79 -6.30
CA ASN A 140 4.30 1.24 -7.68
C ASN A 140 3.99 0.11 -8.69
N LEU A 141 4.28 -1.15 -8.34
CA LEU A 141 3.91 -2.31 -9.15
C LEU A 141 2.39 -2.53 -9.13
N ASP A 142 1.79 -2.52 -7.95
CA ASP A 142 0.35 -2.65 -7.73
C ASP A 142 -0.45 -1.67 -8.59
N ILE A 143 -0.15 -0.36 -8.52
CA ILE A 143 -0.81 0.67 -9.33
C ILE A 143 -0.69 0.38 -10.83
N ARG A 144 0.48 -0.08 -11.30
CA ARG A 144 0.71 -0.42 -12.72
C ARG A 144 -0.13 -1.61 -13.14
N VAL A 145 -0.12 -2.69 -12.34
CA VAL A 145 -0.86 -3.92 -12.62
C VAL A 145 -2.36 -3.66 -12.55
N PHE A 146 -2.85 -3.00 -11.50
CA PHE A 146 -4.27 -2.68 -11.34
C PHE A 146 -4.78 -1.86 -12.51
N ARG A 147 -4.04 -0.81 -12.90
CA ARG A 147 -4.39 0.02 -14.06
C ARG A 147 -4.44 -0.78 -15.36
N ARG A 148 -3.52 -1.73 -15.56
CA ARG A 148 -3.44 -2.56 -16.77
C ARG A 148 -4.66 -3.46 -16.95
N TYR A 149 -5.29 -3.88 -15.85
CA TYR A 149 -6.43 -4.79 -15.84
C TYR A 149 -7.76 -4.12 -15.47
N LEU A 150 -7.78 -2.81 -15.19
CA LEU A 150 -8.96 -2.07 -14.73
C LEU A 150 -10.17 -2.17 -15.67
N SER A 151 -9.95 -2.33 -16.99
CA SER A 151 -11.03 -2.45 -17.99
C SER A 151 -11.51 -3.90 -18.21
N ARG A 152 -11.00 -4.86 -17.44
CA ARG A 152 -11.42 -6.26 -17.49
C ARG A 152 -12.60 -6.48 -16.52
N VAL A 153 -12.89 -7.75 -16.24
CA VAL A 153 -13.86 -8.12 -15.19
C VAL A 153 -13.41 -7.52 -13.85
N TRP A 154 -14.38 -7.07 -13.06
CA TRP A 154 -14.18 -6.27 -11.85
C TRP A 154 -13.17 -6.85 -10.84
N TRP A 155 -13.06 -8.18 -10.77
CA TRP A 155 -12.18 -8.90 -9.85
C TRP A 155 -10.75 -9.11 -10.36
N ILE A 156 -10.52 -9.04 -11.68
CA ILE A 156 -9.19 -9.35 -12.27
C ILE A 156 -8.15 -8.31 -11.85
N ALA A 157 -8.52 -7.04 -11.85
CA ALA A 157 -7.62 -5.96 -11.44
C ALA A 157 -7.12 -6.11 -9.99
N PRO A 158 -7.99 -6.18 -8.97
CA PRO A 158 -7.55 -6.33 -7.57
C PRO A 158 -6.89 -7.68 -7.28
N ALA A 159 -7.33 -8.77 -7.95
CA ALA A 159 -6.69 -10.07 -7.78
C ALA A 159 -5.26 -10.07 -8.32
N ALA A 160 -5.04 -9.56 -9.53
CA ALA A 160 -3.71 -9.52 -10.14
C ALA A 160 -2.78 -8.53 -9.43
N SER A 161 -3.24 -7.31 -9.13
CA SER A 161 -2.42 -6.29 -8.47
C SER A 161 -2.02 -6.72 -7.06
N GLY A 162 -2.98 -7.21 -6.28
CA GLY A 162 -2.72 -7.76 -4.96
C GLY A 162 -1.80 -8.97 -4.99
N PHE A 163 -1.95 -9.90 -5.94
CA PHE A 163 -1.06 -11.07 -6.05
C PHE A 163 0.41 -10.66 -6.29
N PHE A 164 0.67 -9.89 -7.34
CA PHE A 164 2.04 -9.47 -7.66
C PHE A 164 2.61 -8.48 -6.64
N GLY A 165 1.77 -7.59 -6.11
CA GLY A 165 2.14 -6.66 -5.05
C GLY A 165 2.63 -7.38 -3.80
N ASN A 166 1.85 -8.33 -3.28
CA ASN A 166 2.20 -9.07 -2.07
C ASN A 166 3.47 -9.92 -2.24
N ILE A 167 3.71 -10.52 -3.41
CA ILE A 167 4.96 -11.26 -3.68
C ILE A 167 6.17 -10.34 -3.52
N VAL A 168 6.15 -9.18 -4.19
CA VAL A 168 7.27 -8.25 -4.18
C VAL A 168 7.44 -7.60 -2.80
N ASP A 169 6.35 -7.24 -2.15
CA ASP A 169 6.33 -6.69 -0.80
C ASP A 169 6.97 -7.63 0.21
N THR A 170 6.43 -8.85 0.33
CA THR A 170 6.89 -9.83 1.31
C THR A 170 8.33 -10.23 1.05
N PHE A 171 8.74 -10.48 -0.21
CA PHE A 171 10.12 -10.82 -0.51
C PHE A 171 11.08 -9.68 -0.12
N LEU A 172 10.82 -8.44 -0.55
CA LEU A 172 11.69 -7.31 -0.24
C LEU A 172 11.72 -7.00 1.26
N PHE A 173 10.58 -7.09 1.94
CA PHE A 173 10.49 -6.84 3.37
C PHE A 173 11.37 -7.84 4.13
N TYR A 174 11.11 -9.14 3.99
CA TYR A 174 11.83 -10.15 4.76
C TYR A 174 13.31 -10.20 4.38
N PHE A 175 13.65 -10.02 3.10
CA PHE A 175 15.03 -9.95 2.65
C PHE A 175 15.77 -8.79 3.32
N VAL A 176 15.24 -7.56 3.25
CA VAL A 176 15.92 -6.39 3.85
C VAL A 176 15.91 -6.46 5.37
N ALA A 177 14.82 -6.91 5.99
CA ALA A 177 14.66 -6.99 7.44
C ALA A 177 15.56 -8.04 8.10
N PHE A 178 15.67 -9.23 7.50
CA PHE A 178 16.21 -10.39 8.21
C PHE A 178 17.43 -11.04 7.55
N TYR A 179 17.77 -10.73 6.30
CA TYR A 179 18.96 -11.29 5.66
C TYR A 179 20.24 -10.90 6.41
N LYS A 180 20.94 -11.85 7.05
CA LYS A 180 22.09 -11.56 7.92
C LYS A 180 21.75 -10.56 9.04
N THR A 181 20.60 -10.72 9.69
CA THR A 181 20.30 -9.98 10.92
C THR A 181 21.07 -10.57 12.12
N SER A 182 21.10 -9.84 13.23
CA SER A 182 21.75 -10.27 14.48
C SER A 182 21.00 -11.41 15.17
N ASP A 183 19.70 -11.53 14.91
CA ASP A 183 18.90 -12.69 15.32
C ASP A 183 19.21 -13.89 14.41
N VAL A 184 19.92 -14.87 14.96
CA VAL A 184 20.35 -16.09 14.25
C VAL A 184 19.17 -16.91 13.75
N TRP A 185 18.07 -16.96 14.52
CA TRP A 185 16.90 -17.73 14.14
C TRP A 185 16.21 -17.10 12.94
N MET A 186 15.95 -15.78 12.99
CA MET A 186 15.38 -15.05 11.85
C MET A 186 16.29 -15.06 10.63
N ALA A 187 17.61 -14.88 10.81
CA ALA A 187 18.56 -14.92 9.70
C ALA A 187 18.55 -16.25 8.93
N THR A 188 18.19 -17.35 9.60
CA THR A 188 18.15 -18.70 9.04
C THR A 188 16.78 -19.03 8.46
N HIS A 189 15.69 -18.68 9.15
CA HIS A 189 14.33 -19.14 8.83
C HIS A 189 13.47 -18.12 8.09
N TRP A 190 13.93 -16.88 7.87
CA TRP A 190 13.13 -15.85 7.20
C TRP A 190 12.52 -16.28 5.85
N PRO A 191 13.14 -17.11 4.99
CA PRO A 191 12.50 -17.50 3.72
C PRO A 191 11.24 -18.32 3.93
N GLU A 192 11.25 -19.25 4.89
CA GLU A 192 10.11 -20.12 5.22
C GLU A 192 8.96 -19.29 5.81
N ILE A 193 9.30 -18.38 6.72
CA ILE A 193 8.35 -17.44 7.33
C ILE A 193 7.75 -16.52 6.27
N ALA A 194 8.56 -16.02 5.33
CA ALA A 194 8.10 -15.19 4.23
C ALA A 194 7.12 -15.93 3.31
N VAL A 195 7.36 -17.22 3.01
CA VAL A 195 6.45 -18.04 2.21
C VAL A 195 5.13 -18.28 2.95
N ALA A 196 5.17 -18.55 4.25
CA ALA A 196 3.97 -18.70 5.07
C ALA A 196 3.13 -17.41 5.11
N ASP A 197 3.76 -16.27 5.39
CA ASP A 197 3.14 -14.94 5.37
C ASP A 197 2.54 -14.61 4.00
N LEU A 198 3.29 -14.83 2.92
CA LEU A 198 2.84 -14.60 1.56
C LEU A 198 1.60 -15.44 1.21
N THR A 199 1.60 -16.72 1.60
CA THR A 199 0.47 -17.63 1.34
C THR A 199 -0.79 -17.12 2.03
N LEU A 200 -0.67 -16.70 3.30
CA LEU A 200 -1.79 -16.13 4.05
C LEU A 200 -2.25 -14.80 3.44
N LYS A 201 -1.33 -13.90 3.08
CA LYS A 201 -1.65 -12.60 2.44
C LYS A 201 -2.41 -12.79 1.13
N ILE A 202 -1.96 -13.70 0.27
CA ILE A 202 -2.64 -14.00 -1.00
C ILE A 202 -4.02 -14.62 -0.75
N ALA A 203 -4.12 -15.59 0.18
CA ALA A 203 -5.40 -16.22 0.51
C ALA A 203 -6.41 -15.19 1.03
N VAL A 204 -6.02 -14.34 1.98
CA VAL A 204 -6.86 -13.26 2.53
C VAL A 204 -7.22 -12.25 1.44
N ASN A 205 -6.27 -11.85 0.58
CA ASN A 205 -6.56 -10.93 -0.52
C ASN A 205 -7.65 -11.49 -1.45
N LEU A 206 -7.52 -12.75 -1.87
CA LEU A 206 -8.46 -13.37 -2.81
C LEU A 206 -9.82 -13.70 -2.18
N LEU A 207 -9.85 -14.19 -0.93
CA LEU A 207 -11.08 -14.66 -0.29
C LEU A 207 -11.87 -13.55 0.40
N VAL A 208 -11.19 -12.54 0.93
CA VAL A 208 -11.82 -11.48 1.73
C VAL A 208 -11.89 -10.18 0.95
N PHE A 209 -10.78 -9.73 0.36
CA PHE A 209 -10.71 -8.38 -0.19
C PHE A 209 -11.18 -8.27 -1.62
N VAL A 210 -10.86 -9.23 -2.49
CA VAL A 210 -11.37 -9.23 -3.87
C VAL A 210 -12.90 -9.14 -3.91
N PRO A 211 -13.68 -9.92 -3.13
CA PRO A 211 -15.14 -9.81 -3.10
C PRO A 211 -15.68 -8.42 -2.74
N VAL A 212 -14.95 -7.62 -1.96
CA VAL A 212 -15.38 -6.27 -1.55
C VAL A 212 -15.46 -5.28 -2.73
N TYR A 213 -14.84 -5.60 -3.87
CA TYR A 213 -14.84 -4.74 -5.07
C TYR A 213 -16.05 -4.92 -5.99
N GLY A 214 -16.87 -5.96 -5.78
CA GLY A 214 -18.02 -6.34 -6.61
C GLY A 214 -19.34 -5.96 -5.96
#